data_AF-A0AAD7Y7D2-F1
#
_entry.id   AF-A0AAD7Y7D2-F1
#
_cell.length_a   1.000
_cell.length_b   1.000
_cell.length_c   1.000
_cell.angle_alpha   90.00
_cell.angle_beta   90.00
_cell.angle_gamma   90.00
#
_symmetry.space_group_name_H-M   'P 1'
#
loop_
_entity.id
_entity.type
_entity.pdbx_description
1 polymer ?
#
loop_
_entity_poly.entity_id
_entity_poly.type
_entity_poly.pdbx_seq_one_letter_code
_entity_poly.pdbx_strand_id
1 'polypeptide(L)'
;MVHFPVRKCYQAAKLALLVVLVVTVLALFEQWRGGKKNTKAYSDPLEAEYERQILEDESRIIPGLGEGGAAAHLFGEEKKLGEESEKKLAINVYLSDRIPYNRTLKDFRNPACKRVVYDAELPSASVILIFHNEPYSVVVRTIWSVVNSARRDQPWYKHANFVDSKTGRVTTAGYPGQDPNSEFVYLKEIILVDDNSTLPELKGKLSHYVRTRLPPDLIRILRLPDRVGLTQARMAGARSAVGDVMIFLDSHCEALQDWLRPLLHRIKEDKKHVVTPLIDVLEKSDLLYQSGHISQFEVIQDTLGAGDLL
;
A
#
# COMPACT_ATOMS: atom_id res chain seq x y z
N MET A 1 17.85 75.31 -20.72
CA MET A 1 17.21 74.09 -21.26
C MET A 1 17.80 72.89 -20.53
N VAL A 2 17.04 72.26 -19.63
CA VAL A 2 17.48 71.05 -18.90
C VAL A 2 17.02 69.84 -19.71
N HIS A 3 17.97 69.06 -20.22
CA HIS A 3 17.72 67.89 -21.07
C HIS A 3 17.39 66.68 -20.18
N PHE A 4 16.10 66.39 -20.00
CA PHE A 4 15.64 65.23 -19.23
C PHE A 4 15.88 63.95 -20.04
N PRO A 5 16.63 62.96 -19.52
CA PRO A 5 16.96 61.75 -20.28
C PRO A 5 15.79 60.77 -20.27
N VAL A 6 14.81 61.00 -21.14
CA VAL A 6 13.57 60.21 -21.31
C VAL A 6 13.84 58.71 -21.46
N ARG A 7 14.97 58.33 -22.08
CA ARG A 7 15.37 56.91 -22.24
C ARG A 7 15.68 56.19 -20.93
N LYS A 8 16.25 56.87 -19.94
CA LYS A 8 16.56 56.27 -18.62
C LYS A 8 15.29 56.08 -17.80
N CYS A 9 14.36 57.05 -17.86
CA CYS A 9 13.04 56.92 -17.24
C CYS A 9 12.21 55.80 -17.89
N TYR A 10 12.27 55.65 -19.22
CA TYR A 10 11.59 54.58 -19.94
C TYR A 10 12.12 53.19 -19.56
N GLN A 11 13.43 53.02 -19.46
CA GLN A 11 14.02 51.75 -19.02
C GLN A 11 13.71 51.43 -17.56
N ALA A 12 13.74 52.43 -16.67
CA ALA A 12 13.35 52.26 -15.27
C ALA A 12 11.87 51.88 -15.14
N ALA A 13 10.98 52.53 -15.89
CA ALA A 13 9.56 52.21 -15.91
C ALA A 13 9.29 50.79 -16.46
N LYS A 14 10.00 50.39 -17.52
CA LYS A 14 9.88 49.04 -18.09
C LYS A 14 10.36 47.95 -17.13
N LEU A 15 11.45 48.21 -16.39
CA LEU A 15 11.95 47.29 -15.37
C LEU A 15 10.97 47.18 -14.20
N ALA A 16 10.42 48.30 -13.73
CA ALA A 16 9.41 48.31 -12.66
C ALA A 16 8.14 47.54 -13.08
N LEU A 17 7.67 47.72 -14.31
CA LEU A 17 6.48 47.04 -14.82
C LEU A 17 6.70 45.53 -14.98
N LEU A 18 7.91 45.11 -15.37
CA LEU A 18 8.30 43.70 -15.44
C LEU A 18 8.40 43.07 -14.04
N VAL A 19 8.94 43.79 -13.05
CA VAL A 19 8.98 43.31 -11.66
C VAL A 19 7.57 43.15 -11.09
N VAL A 20 6.67 44.12 -11.33
CA VAL A 20 5.27 44.03 -10.90
C VAL A 20 4.58 42.84 -11.56
N LEU A 21 4.79 42.61 -12.86
CA LEU A 21 4.21 41.48 -13.58
C LEU A 21 4.74 40.13 -13.08
N VAL A 22 6.03 40.02 -12.74
CA VAL A 22 6.59 38.80 -12.15
C VAL A 22 6.03 38.56 -10.76
N VAL A 23 5.92 39.59 -9.92
CA VAL A 23 5.35 39.47 -8.56
C VAL A 23 3.87 39.10 -8.61
N THR A 24 3.08 39.66 -9.53
CA THR A 24 1.66 39.29 -9.68
C THR A 24 1.50 37.87 -10.21
N VAL A 25 2.33 37.43 -11.17
CA VAL A 25 2.31 36.03 -11.64
C VAL A 25 2.72 35.07 -10.53
N LEU A 26 3.75 35.38 -9.74
CA LEU A 26 4.14 34.57 -8.59
C LEU A 26 3.07 34.55 -7.50
N ALA A 27 2.41 35.68 -7.22
CA ALA A 27 1.31 35.74 -6.25
C ALA A 27 0.07 34.97 -6.73
N LEU A 28 -0.26 35.04 -8.02
CA LEU A 28 -1.34 34.25 -8.62
C LEU A 28 -0.98 32.76 -8.67
N PHE A 29 0.30 32.43 -8.89
CA PHE A 29 0.78 31.06 -8.87
C PHE A 29 0.83 30.49 -7.45
N GLU A 30 1.19 31.28 -6.45
CA GLU A 30 1.04 30.98 -5.01
C GLU A 30 -0.43 30.81 -4.63
N GLN A 31 -1.34 31.64 -5.15
CA GLN A 31 -2.77 31.51 -4.90
C GLN A 31 -3.38 30.28 -5.61
N TRP A 32 -2.85 29.89 -6.78
CA TRP A 32 -3.26 28.70 -7.53
C TRP A 32 -2.69 27.40 -6.96
N ARG A 33 -1.43 27.41 -6.48
CA ARG A 33 -0.81 26.27 -5.75
C ARG A 33 -1.25 26.19 -4.29
N GLY A 34 -1.58 27.32 -3.69
CA GLY A 34 -1.71 27.52 -2.26
C GLY A 34 -3.04 28.18 -1.93
N GLY A 35 -4.13 27.50 -2.28
CA GLY A 35 -5.28 27.52 -1.39
C GLY A 35 -4.82 27.00 -0.04
N LYS A 36 -4.33 27.89 0.84
CA LYS A 36 -4.27 27.64 2.27
C LYS A 36 -5.71 27.29 2.65
N LYS A 37 -5.99 25.99 2.74
CA LYS A 37 -7.20 25.46 3.34
C LYS A 37 -7.24 26.13 4.70
N ASN A 38 -8.12 27.11 4.82
CA ASN A 38 -8.39 27.79 6.05
C ASN A 38 -9.12 26.75 6.92
N THR A 39 -8.35 25.89 7.60
CA THR A 39 -8.86 24.87 8.51
C THR A 39 -9.33 25.54 9.79
N LYS A 40 -10.40 26.34 9.68
CA LYS A 40 -11.38 26.35 10.75
C LYS A 40 -12.03 24.98 10.69
N ALA A 41 -11.54 24.07 11.52
CA ALA A 41 -12.07 22.72 11.69
C ALA A 41 -13.50 22.80 12.24
N TYR A 42 -14.46 23.06 11.36
CA TYR A 42 -15.79 22.53 11.53
C TYR A 42 -15.65 21.05 11.16
N SER A 43 -15.49 20.17 12.14
CA SER A 43 -15.53 18.73 11.89
C SER A 43 -16.86 18.44 11.23
N ASP A 44 -16.84 18.08 9.95
CA ASP A 44 -18.01 17.60 9.23
C ASP A 44 -18.67 16.50 10.10
N PRO A 45 -19.95 16.63 10.47
CA PRO A 45 -20.65 15.63 11.29
C PRO A 45 -20.47 14.21 10.77
N LEU A 46 -20.33 14.03 9.45
CA LEU A 46 -20.09 12.74 8.83
C LEU A 46 -18.68 12.19 9.12
N GLU A 47 -17.67 13.04 9.13
CA GLU A 47 -16.29 12.64 9.45
C GLU A 47 -16.15 12.27 10.93
N ALA A 48 -16.90 12.95 11.81
CA ALA A 48 -16.96 12.59 13.23
C ALA A 48 -17.64 11.23 13.47
N GLU A 49 -18.66 10.89 12.65
CA GLU A 49 -19.29 9.58 12.68
C GLU A 49 -18.30 8.47 12.24
N TYR A 50 -17.55 8.69 11.18
CA TYR A 50 -16.52 7.73 10.74
C TYR A 50 -15.44 7.53 11.81
N GLU A 51 -14.97 8.60 12.43
CA GLU A 51 -14.02 8.53 13.55
C GLU A 51 -14.57 7.67 14.69
N ARG A 52 -15.83 7.87 15.08
CA ARG A 52 -16.48 7.07 16.13
C ARG A 52 -16.52 5.59 15.76
N GLN A 53 -16.92 5.24 14.54
CA GLN A 53 -16.97 3.87 14.07
C GLN A 53 -15.58 3.21 14.04
N ILE A 54 -14.54 3.96 13.67
CA ILE A 54 -13.16 3.46 13.67
C ILE A 54 -12.68 3.20 15.10
N LEU A 55 -12.93 4.12 16.03
CA LEU A 55 -12.57 3.93 17.44
C LEU A 55 -13.29 2.74 18.06
N GLU A 56 -14.55 2.51 17.68
CA GLU A 56 -15.29 1.32 18.10
C GLU A 56 -14.65 0.03 17.56
N ASP A 57 -14.28 0.00 16.27
CA ASP A 57 -13.57 -1.14 15.69
C ASP A 57 -12.23 -1.41 16.39
N GLU A 58 -11.42 -0.36 16.57
CA GLU A 58 -10.12 -0.43 17.22
C GLU A 58 -10.25 -0.90 18.69
N SER A 59 -11.34 -0.54 19.38
CA SER A 59 -11.60 -1.00 20.74
C SER A 59 -11.90 -2.50 20.86
N ARG A 60 -12.32 -3.16 19.76
CA ARG A 60 -12.55 -4.60 19.73
C ARG A 60 -11.27 -5.41 19.50
N ILE A 61 -10.17 -4.76 19.11
CA ILE A 61 -8.89 -5.44 18.88
C ILE A 61 -8.34 -5.98 20.20
N ILE A 62 -7.96 -7.27 20.20
CA ILE A 62 -7.31 -7.95 21.31
C ILE A 62 -5.79 -7.91 21.07
N PRO A 63 -5.02 -7.18 21.90
CA PRO A 63 -3.58 -7.05 21.71
C PRO A 63 -2.87 -8.41 21.71
N GLY A 64 -2.00 -8.64 20.72
CA GLY A 64 -1.22 -9.87 20.58
C GLY A 64 -1.97 -11.08 20.02
N LEU A 65 -3.29 -10.98 19.77
CA LEU A 65 -4.06 -12.06 19.17
C LEU A 65 -3.57 -12.33 17.73
N GLY A 66 -3.18 -13.56 17.44
CA GLY A 66 -2.70 -13.96 16.12
C GLY A 66 -1.34 -13.37 15.72
N GLU A 67 -0.57 -12.84 16.67
CA GLU A 67 0.73 -12.22 16.44
C GLU A 67 1.75 -13.24 15.90
N GLY A 68 2.64 -12.80 15.02
CA GLY A 68 3.60 -13.67 14.34
C GLY A 68 2.96 -14.64 13.34
N GLY A 69 1.67 -14.45 13.02
CA GLY A 69 0.89 -15.37 12.18
C GLY A 69 0.42 -16.62 12.91
N ALA A 70 0.41 -16.64 14.25
CA ALA A 70 -0.11 -17.77 15.03
C ALA A 70 -1.63 -17.93 14.89
N ALA A 71 -2.12 -19.14 15.13
CA ALA A 71 -3.56 -19.43 15.22
C ALA A 71 -4.20 -18.59 16.33
N ALA A 72 -5.32 -17.95 16.00
CA ALA A 72 -6.07 -17.11 16.93
C ALA A 72 -7.37 -17.81 17.34
N HIS A 73 -7.66 -17.80 18.64
CA HIS A 73 -8.83 -18.50 19.19
C HIS A 73 -9.63 -17.57 20.10
N LEU A 74 -10.94 -17.56 19.88
CA LEU A 74 -11.93 -16.97 20.78
C LEU A 74 -12.59 -18.06 21.63
N PHE A 75 -13.21 -17.66 22.74
CA PHE A 75 -13.81 -18.58 23.70
C PHE A 75 -15.27 -18.23 24.00
N GLY A 76 -16.05 -19.19 24.49
CA GLY A 76 -17.44 -18.97 24.88
C GLY A 76 -18.34 -18.53 23.72
N GLU A 77 -19.18 -17.53 23.96
CA GLU A 77 -20.10 -16.98 22.96
C GLU A 77 -19.37 -16.36 21.76
N GLU A 78 -18.21 -15.74 21.98
CA GLU A 78 -17.42 -15.15 20.89
C GLU A 78 -16.92 -16.19 19.89
N LYS A 79 -16.62 -17.41 20.38
CA LYS A 79 -16.26 -18.53 19.50
C LYS A 79 -17.42 -18.89 18.57
N LYS A 80 -18.63 -18.99 19.10
CA LYS A 80 -19.83 -19.33 18.33
C LYS A 80 -20.12 -18.28 17.25
N LEU A 81 -20.02 -17.00 17.61
CA LEU A 81 -20.16 -15.89 16.68
C LEU A 81 -19.10 -15.94 15.56
N GLY A 82 -17.88 -16.36 15.89
CA GLY A 82 -16.83 -16.63 14.90
C GLY A 82 -17.16 -17.76 13.92
N GLU A 83 -17.59 -18.91 14.44
CA GLU A 83 -17.99 -20.06 13.63
C GLU A 83 -19.20 -19.74 12.73
N GLU A 84 -20.15 -18.94 13.21
CA GLU A 84 -21.28 -18.45 12.42
C GLU A 84 -20.86 -17.46 11.33
N SER A 85 -19.96 -16.53 11.67
CA SER A 85 -19.37 -15.59 10.72
C SER A 85 -18.65 -16.33 9.59
N GLU A 86 -17.86 -17.35 9.91
CA GLU A 86 -17.15 -18.16 8.93
C GLU A 86 -18.11 -18.88 7.97
N LYS A 87 -19.17 -19.50 8.49
CA LYS A 87 -20.18 -20.17 7.65
C LYS A 87 -20.84 -19.22 6.65
N LYS A 88 -21.04 -17.95 7.04
CA LYS A 88 -21.70 -16.94 6.21
C LYS A 88 -20.77 -16.31 5.18
N LEU A 89 -19.52 -16.05 5.55
CA LEU A 89 -18.58 -15.21 4.78
C LEU A 89 -17.37 -16.00 4.25
N ALA A 90 -17.33 -17.32 4.45
CA ALA A 90 -16.22 -18.22 4.11
C ALA A 90 -14.89 -17.91 4.82
N ILE A 91 -14.88 -16.93 5.73
CA ILE A 91 -13.78 -16.54 6.60
C ILE A 91 -14.34 -16.05 7.94
N ASN A 92 -13.63 -16.32 9.03
CA ASN A 92 -14.00 -15.89 10.36
C ASN A 92 -13.74 -14.38 10.55
N VAL A 93 -14.61 -13.55 9.95
CA VAL A 93 -14.54 -12.08 10.04
C VAL A 93 -14.65 -11.61 11.49
N TYR A 94 -15.50 -12.24 12.30
CA TYR A 94 -15.64 -11.87 13.71
C TYR A 94 -14.32 -12.03 14.50
N LEU A 95 -13.54 -13.07 14.21
CA LEU A 95 -12.17 -13.23 14.70
C LEU A 95 -11.23 -12.20 14.07
N SER A 96 -11.31 -12.01 12.75
CA SER A 96 -10.50 -11.01 12.04
C SER A 96 -10.65 -9.62 12.67
N ASP A 97 -11.86 -9.20 13.03
CA ASP A 97 -12.12 -7.88 13.63
C ASP A 97 -11.43 -7.67 14.99
N ARG A 98 -10.99 -8.76 15.64
CA ARG A 98 -10.28 -8.74 16.93
C ARG A 98 -8.76 -8.90 16.78
N ILE A 99 -8.28 -9.29 15.61
CA ILE A 99 -6.83 -9.39 15.34
C ILE A 99 -6.30 -8.01 14.94
N PRO A 100 -5.18 -7.54 15.54
CA PRO A 100 -4.57 -6.27 15.17
C PRO A 100 -4.38 -6.13 13.66
N TYR A 101 -4.77 -4.98 13.09
CA TYR A 101 -4.60 -4.71 11.66
C TYR A 101 -3.13 -4.71 11.22
N ASN A 102 -2.22 -4.45 12.15
CA ASN A 102 -0.78 -4.39 11.93
C ASN A 102 -0.02 -5.55 12.61
N ARG A 103 -0.68 -6.70 12.86
CA ARG A 103 0.00 -7.90 13.39
C ARG A 103 1.21 -8.27 12.53
N THR A 104 2.27 -8.78 13.15
CA THR A 104 3.43 -9.27 12.39
C THR A 104 3.25 -10.71 11.94
N LEU A 105 4.04 -11.11 10.94
CA LEU A 105 4.23 -12.50 10.55
C LEU A 105 5.64 -12.94 10.88
N LYS A 106 5.80 -14.15 11.40
CA LYS A 106 7.12 -14.76 11.55
C LYS A 106 7.75 -14.96 10.17
N ASP A 107 9.06 -14.73 10.07
CA ASP A 107 9.78 -14.97 8.82
C ASP A 107 10.00 -16.48 8.60
N PHE A 108 9.20 -17.07 7.72
CA PHE A 108 9.26 -18.48 7.31
C PHE A 108 10.19 -18.75 6.13
N ARG A 109 10.84 -17.71 5.58
CA ARG A 109 11.71 -17.87 4.41
C ARG A 109 12.93 -18.72 4.76
N ASN A 110 13.46 -19.42 3.75
CA ASN A 110 14.74 -20.12 3.86
C ASN A 110 15.84 -19.15 4.37
N PRO A 111 16.67 -19.53 5.37
CA PRO A 111 17.76 -18.68 5.86
C PRO A 111 18.70 -18.16 4.76
N ALA A 112 18.81 -18.85 3.63
CA ALA A 112 19.55 -18.37 2.47
C ALA A 112 18.97 -17.06 1.88
N CYS A 113 17.66 -16.86 1.91
CA CYS A 113 17.01 -15.63 1.43
C CYS A 113 17.47 -14.40 2.23
N LYS A 114 17.77 -14.57 3.53
CA LYS A 114 18.28 -13.49 4.39
C LYS A 114 19.70 -13.03 4.01
N ARG A 115 20.44 -13.87 3.28
CA ARG A 115 21.81 -13.60 2.83
C ARG A 115 21.86 -12.99 1.44
N VAL A 116 20.73 -12.87 0.75
CA VAL A 116 20.69 -12.25 -0.58
C VAL A 116 20.96 -10.76 -0.45
N VAL A 117 21.83 -10.26 -1.32
CA VAL A 117 22.20 -8.84 -1.42
C VAL A 117 21.47 -8.28 -2.64
N TYR A 118 20.81 -7.14 -2.46
CA TYR A 118 20.08 -6.48 -3.53
C TYR A 118 20.73 -5.15 -3.88
N ASP A 119 20.56 -4.74 -5.12
CA ASP A 119 20.95 -3.41 -5.56
C ASP A 119 20.20 -2.33 -4.76
N ALA A 120 20.88 -1.23 -4.45
CA ALA A 120 20.26 -0.08 -3.80
C ALA A 120 19.17 0.56 -4.67
N GLU A 121 19.35 0.55 -5.99
CA GLU A 121 18.49 1.17 -7.00
C GLU A 121 17.61 0.11 -7.68
N LEU A 122 16.56 -0.36 -6.99
CA LEU A 122 15.54 -1.22 -7.62
C LEU A 122 14.44 -0.34 -8.23
N PRO A 123 13.76 -0.80 -9.30
CA PRO A 123 12.63 -0.08 -9.88
C PRO A 123 11.54 0.18 -8.82
N SER A 124 10.84 1.30 -8.96
CA SER A 124 9.72 1.64 -8.08
C SER A 124 8.48 0.80 -8.44
N ALA A 125 7.57 0.60 -7.49
CA ALA A 125 6.38 -0.24 -7.66
C ALA A 125 5.10 0.46 -7.22
N SER A 126 4.06 0.32 -8.04
CA SER A 126 2.67 0.62 -7.67
C SER A 126 1.97 -0.70 -7.31
N VAL A 127 1.56 -0.84 -6.05
CA VAL A 127 0.78 -1.99 -5.59
C VAL A 127 -0.69 -1.71 -5.84
N ILE A 128 -1.38 -2.59 -6.58
CA ILE A 128 -2.77 -2.46 -6.96
C ILE A 128 -3.57 -3.53 -6.21
N LEU A 129 -4.44 -3.07 -5.32
CA LEU A 129 -5.34 -3.90 -4.51
C LEU A 129 -6.77 -3.70 -4.99
N ILE A 130 -7.43 -4.76 -5.41
CA ILE A 130 -8.82 -4.69 -5.89
C ILE A 130 -9.72 -5.32 -4.85
N PHE A 131 -10.84 -4.67 -4.57
CA PHE A 131 -11.82 -5.18 -3.63
C PHE A 131 -13.24 -4.89 -4.09
N HIS A 132 -14.13 -5.81 -3.74
CA HIS A 132 -15.57 -5.68 -3.91
C HIS A 132 -16.25 -6.37 -2.73
N ASN A 133 -16.90 -5.60 -1.85
CA ASN A 133 -17.61 -6.14 -0.68
C ASN A 133 -16.75 -7.05 0.23
N GLU A 134 -15.47 -6.75 0.33
CA GLU A 134 -14.57 -7.45 1.25
C GLU A 134 -14.75 -6.99 2.70
N PRO A 135 -14.57 -7.87 3.70
CA PRO A 135 -14.63 -7.48 5.09
C PRO A 135 -13.63 -6.37 5.43
N TYR A 136 -14.09 -5.35 6.17
CA TYR A 136 -13.31 -4.16 6.47
C TYR A 136 -11.95 -4.47 7.12
N SER A 137 -11.93 -5.34 8.15
CA SER A 137 -10.69 -5.71 8.86
C SER A 137 -9.66 -6.39 7.96
N VAL A 138 -10.13 -7.17 6.97
CA VAL A 138 -9.28 -7.90 6.03
C VAL A 138 -8.62 -6.95 5.04
N VAL A 139 -9.39 -6.02 4.44
CA VAL A 139 -8.85 -4.98 3.55
C VAL A 139 -7.83 -4.12 4.28
N VAL A 140 -8.18 -3.65 5.48
CA VAL A 140 -7.30 -2.77 6.29
C VAL A 140 -6.02 -3.51 6.70
N ARG A 141 -6.10 -4.79 7.08
CA ARG A 141 -4.92 -5.61 7.40
C ARG A 141 -4.02 -5.82 6.20
N THR A 142 -4.57 -6.05 5.01
CA THR A 142 -3.78 -6.16 3.78
C THR A 142 -2.98 -4.88 3.50
N ILE A 143 -3.62 -3.71 3.65
CA ILE A 143 -2.95 -2.42 3.46
C ILE A 143 -1.81 -2.23 4.46
N TRP A 144 -2.08 -2.46 5.75
CA TRP A 144 -1.04 -2.39 6.79
C TRP A 144 0.08 -3.38 6.55
N SER A 145 -0.23 -4.58 6.10
CA SER A 145 0.74 -5.61 5.78
C SER A 145 1.69 -5.14 4.66
N VAL A 146 1.18 -4.56 3.57
CA VAL A 146 2.01 -3.99 2.49
C VAL A 146 2.85 -2.81 3.02
N VAL A 147 2.24 -1.87 3.74
CA VAL A 147 2.92 -0.70 4.30
C VAL A 147 4.07 -1.12 5.22
N ASN A 148 3.83 -2.09 6.10
CA ASN A 148 4.81 -2.50 7.09
C ASN A 148 5.85 -3.49 6.54
N SER A 149 5.57 -4.24 5.47
CA SER A 149 6.51 -5.24 4.95
C SER A 149 7.44 -4.72 3.85
N ALA A 150 7.04 -3.66 3.14
CA ALA A 150 7.74 -3.16 1.95
C ALA A 150 8.53 -1.86 2.17
N ARG A 151 8.19 -1.05 3.20
CA ARG A 151 8.84 0.25 3.41
C ARG A 151 10.21 0.11 4.07
N ARG A 152 11.19 0.93 3.64
CA ARG A 152 12.58 0.89 4.13
C ARG A 152 12.78 1.45 5.54
N ASP A 153 11.76 2.07 6.14
CA ASP A 153 11.83 2.64 7.49
C ASP A 153 11.71 1.59 8.60
N GLN A 154 11.46 0.33 8.21
CA GLN A 154 11.25 -0.75 9.16
C GLN A 154 12.55 -1.17 9.86
N PRO A 155 12.51 -1.55 11.15
CA PRO A 155 13.71 -1.78 11.95
C PRO A 155 14.71 -2.77 11.36
N TRP A 156 14.25 -3.75 10.58
CA TRP A 156 15.09 -4.75 9.94
C TRP A 156 15.87 -4.25 8.71
N TYR A 157 15.52 -3.09 8.15
CA TYR A 157 16.31 -2.45 7.10
C TYR A 157 17.60 -1.80 7.63
N LYS A 158 17.73 -1.64 8.95
CA LYS A 158 18.98 -1.16 9.58
C LYS A 158 20.20 -2.04 9.27
N HIS A 159 19.97 -3.28 8.85
CA HIS A 159 20.99 -4.25 8.44
C HIS A 159 20.88 -4.66 6.97
N ALA A 160 20.07 -3.97 6.17
CA ALA A 160 19.87 -4.36 4.78
C ALA A 160 21.15 -4.12 3.97
N ASN A 161 21.66 -5.21 3.40
CA ASN A 161 22.83 -5.26 2.53
C ASN A 161 22.51 -4.56 1.20
N PHE A 162 22.58 -3.24 1.17
CA PHE A 162 22.58 -2.50 -0.08
C PHE A 162 24.01 -2.34 -0.54
N VAL A 163 24.24 -2.42 -1.85
CA VAL A 163 25.52 -2.02 -2.44
C VAL A 163 25.21 -0.84 -3.34
N ASP A 164 25.82 0.30 -3.04
CA ASP A 164 25.79 1.46 -3.92
C ASP A 164 26.48 1.10 -5.24
N SER A 165 25.75 1.26 -6.35
CA SER A 165 26.17 0.82 -7.69
C SER A 165 27.44 1.54 -8.18
N LYS A 166 27.70 2.77 -7.70
CA LYS A 166 28.80 3.64 -8.12
C LYS A 166 30.05 3.49 -7.26
N THR A 167 29.86 3.20 -5.98
CA THR A 167 30.93 3.20 -4.97
C THR A 167 31.22 1.82 -4.39
N GLY A 168 30.35 0.84 -4.61
CA GLY A 168 30.44 -0.51 -4.05
C GLY A 168 30.28 -0.57 -2.53
N ARG A 169 29.92 0.55 -1.88
CA ARG A 169 29.81 0.63 -0.42
C ARG A 169 28.46 0.17 0.08
N VAL A 170 28.48 -0.49 1.24
CA VAL A 170 27.27 -0.84 1.98
C VAL A 170 26.78 0.39 2.77
N THR A 171 25.53 0.80 2.53
CA THR A 171 24.92 1.98 3.15
C THR A 171 23.65 1.63 3.92
N THR A 172 23.42 2.31 5.05
CA THR A 172 22.21 2.18 5.87
C THR A 172 21.36 3.43 5.72
N ALA A 173 20.37 3.40 4.83
CA ALA A 173 19.37 4.46 4.70
C ALA A 173 18.10 4.06 5.45
N GLY A 174 17.95 4.52 6.71
CA GLY A 174 16.72 4.44 7.52
C GLY A 174 16.24 5.87 7.88
N TYR A 175 14.93 6.04 8.06
CA TYR A 175 14.13 7.18 7.59
C TYR A 175 13.99 8.45 8.48
N PRO A 176 13.77 9.66 7.90
CA PRO A 176 12.41 10.19 7.74
C PRO A 176 12.15 10.95 6.41
N GLY A 177 11.15 10.52 5.61
CA GLY A 177 10.66 11.16 4.36
C GLY A 177 11.29 10.66 3.04
N GLN A 178 10.66 9.69 2.38
CA GLN A 178 11.04 8.88 1.21
C GLN A 178 10.25 9.73 0.28
N ASP A 179 10.87 10.86 -0.06
CA ASP A 179 10.38 11.68 -1.13
C ASP A 179 9.97 10.70 -2.23
N PRO A 180 8.69 10.67 -2.63
CA PRO A 180 8.26 9.76 -3.68
C PRO A 180 9.14 9.88 -4.94
N ASN A 181 9.84 11.01 -5.11
CA ASN A 181 10.77 11.27 -6.20
C ASN A 181 12.20 10.76 -5.95
N SER A 182 12.49 10.11 -4.82
CA SER A 182 13.79 9.52 -4.53
C SER A 182 13.99 8.21 -5.31
N GLU A 183 15.16 8.05 -5.90
CA GLU A 183 15.59 6.85 -6.64
C GLU A 183 15.65 5.59 -5.73
N PHE A 184 15.57 5.77 -4.41
CA PHE A 184 15.60 4.69 -3.43
C PHE A 184 14.21 4.23 -2.98
N VAL A 185 13.12 4.76 -3.56
CA VAL A 185 11.76 4.34 -3.20
C VAL A 185 11.31 3.12 -4.00
N TYR A 186 11.05 2.02 -3.30
CA TYR A 186 10.51 0.80 -3.92
C TYR A 186 8.99 0.75 -3.90
N LEU A 187 8.35 1.17 -2.80
CA LEU A 187 6.89 1.26 -2.71
C LEU A 187 6.48 2.69 -3.03
N LYS A 188 6.10 2.95 -4.28
CA LYS A 188 5.76 4.29 -4.78
C LYS A 188 4.37 4.72 -4.32
N GLU A 189 3.40 3.84 -4.48
CA GLU A 189 2.01 4.06 -4.12
C GLU A 189 1.28 2.72 -3.91
N ILE A 190 0.16 2.78 -3.21
CA ILE A 190 -0.84 1.71 -3.13
C ILE A 190 -2.14 2.25 -3.74
N ILE A 191 -2.64 1.59 -4.78
CA ILE A 191 -3.89 1.92 -5.45
C ILE A 191 -4.96 0.93 -4.99
N LEU A 192 -5.91 1.41 -4.21
CA LEU A 192 -7.09 0.65 -3.80
C LEU A 192 -8.19 0.84 -4.84
N VAL A 193 -8.49 -0.18 -5.62
CA VAL A 193 -9.54 -0.15 -6.65
C VAL A 193 -10.82 -0.76 -6.08
N ASP A 194 -11.80 0.08 -5.79
CA ASP A 194 -13.14 -0.35 -5.41
C ASP A 194 -13.96 -0.67 -6.66
N ASP A 195 -14.20 -1.95 -6.92
CA ASP A 195 -15.05 -2.42 -8.02
C ASP A 195 -16.54 -2.33 -7.64
N ASN A 196 -16.96 -1.11 -7.30
CA ASN A 196 -18.32 -0.75 -6.90
C ASN A 196 -18.90 -1.58 -5.74
N SER A 197 -18.20 -1.59 -4.60
CA SER A 197 -18.69 -2.17 -3.35
C SER A 197 -19.98 -1.48 -2.88
N THR A 198 -20.85 -2.23 -2.21
CA THR A 198 -22.10 -1.72 -1.61
C THR A 198 -22.02 -1.56 -0.10
N LEU A 199 -21.03 -2.17 0.57
CA LEU A 199 -20.83 -2.04 2.02
C LEU A 199 -20.47 -0.59 2.42
N PRO A 200 -21.22 0.06 3.34
CA PRO A 200 -20.98 1.45 3.73
C PRO A 200 -19.60 1.72 4.33
N GLU A 201 -19.08 0.76 5.12
CA GLU A 201 -17.77 0.84 5.77
C GLU A 201 -16.60 0.92 4.78
N LEU A 202 -16.79 0.38 3.58
CA LEU A 202 -15.80 0.45 2.51
C LEU A 202 -15.80 1.81 1.81
N LYS A 203 -16.73 2.73 2.09
CA LYS A 203 -16.86 4.04 1.41
C LYS A 203 -16.16 5.16 2.19
N GLY A 204 -16.94 6.00 2.86
CA GLY A 204 -16.43 7.18 3.57
C GLY A 204 -15.55 6.79 4.76
N LYS A 205 -15.95 5.78 5.54
CA LYS A 205 -15.17 5.25 6.66
C LYS A 205 -13.78 4.77 6.23
N LEU A 206 -13.66 3.95 5.19
CA LEU A 206 -12.36 3.54 4.65
C LEU A 206 -11.51 4.73 4.17
N SER A 207 -12.13 5.69 3.47
CA SER A 207 -11.43 6.90 3.01
C SER A 207 -10.91 7.74 4.19
N HIS A 208 -11.70 7.85 5.26
CA HIS A 208 -11.31 8.52 6.50
C HIS A 208 -10.16 7.78 7.19
N TYR A 209 -10.27 6.46 7.31
CA TYR A 209 -9.23 5.62 7.93
C TYR A 209 -7.89 5.78 7.20
N VAL A 210 -7.89 5.65 5.87
CA VAL A 210 -6.67 5.81 5.06
C VAL A 210 -6.02 7.18 5.30
N ARG A 211 -6.82 8.25 5.35
CA ARG A 211 -6.30 9.61 5.54
C ARG A 211 -5.76 9.88 6.94
N THR A 212 -6.27 9.20 7.96
CA THR A 212 -5.98 9.50 9.37
C THR A 212 -5.03 8.52 10.06
N ARG A 213 -5.02 7.25 9.64
CA ARG A 213 -4.23 6.18 10.27
C ARG A 213 -3.01 5.75 9.44
N LEU A 214 -3.00 6.01 8.13
CA LEU A 214 -1.97 5.52 7.23
C LEU A 214 -1.04 6.65 6.75
N PRO A 215 0.17 6.32 6.24
CA PRO A 215 1.10 7.33 5.77
C PRO A 215 0.47 8.25 4.71
N PRO A 216 0.62 9.59 4.85
CA PRO A 216 0.05 10.53 3.89
C PRO A 216 0.64 10.31 2.49
N ASP A 217 -0.18 10.57 1.47
CA ASP A 217 0.18 10.52 0.05
C ASP A 217 0.67 9.15 -0.49
N LEU A 218 0.67 8.09 0.33
CA LEU A 218 1.07 6.75 -0.09
C LEU A 218 -0.08 5.96 -0.74
N ILE A 219 -1.32 6.21 -0.32
CA ILE A 219 -2.47 5.38 -0.70
C ILE A 219 -3.50 6.24 -1.42
N ARG A 220 -3.98 5.74 -2.56
CA ARG A 220 -5.04 6.36 -3.35
C ARG A 220 -6.17 5.37 -3.59
N ILE A 221 -7.40 5.83 -3.41
CA ILE A 221 -8.60 5.03 -3.67
C ILE A 221 -9.21 5.41 -5.01
N LEU A 222 -9.29 4.46 -5.93
CA LEU A 222 -10.00 4.57 -7.20
C LEU A 222 -11.37 3.91 -7.06
N ARG A 223 -12.44 4.71 -7.11
CA ARG A 223 -13.83 4.21 -7.07
C ARG A 223 -14.37 4.05 -8.47
N LEU A 224 -14.69 2.82 -8.88
CA LEU A 224 -15.33 2.57 -10.17
C LEU A 224 -16.84 2.83 -10.06
N PRO A 225 -17.46 3.45 -11.08
CA PRO A 225 -18.89 3.81 -11.03
C PRO A 225 -19.80 2.59 -11.11
N ASP A 226 -19.36 1.55 -11.80
CA ASP A 226 -20.09 0.30 -12.03
C ASP A 226 -19.21 -0.89 -11.64
N ARG A 227 -19.84 -2.04 -11.37
CA ARG A 227 -19.14 -3.30 -11.12
C ARG A 227 -18.69 -3.87 -12.46
N VAL A 228 -17.39 -3.73 -12.76
CA VAL A 228 -16.79 -4.14 -14.04
C VAL A 228 -16.08 -5.49 -13.96
N GLY A 229 -15.86 -6.00 -12.75
CA GLY A 229 -15.19 -7.28 -12.51
C GLY A 229 -13.66 -7.17 -12.46
N LEU A 230 -13.04 -8.23 -11.95
CA LEU A 230 -11.61 -8.27 -11.58
C LEU A 230 -10.68 -7.82 -12.71
N THR A 231 -10.87 -8.31 -13.95
CA THR A 231 -9.99 -7.97 -15.07
C THR A 231 -10.03 -6.49 -15.41
N GLN A 232 -11.23 -5.90 -15.52
CA GLN A 232 -11.35 -4.47 -15.85
C GLN A 232 -10.92 -3.58 -14.69
N ALA A 233 -11.16 -4.01 -13.44
CA ALA A 233 -10.64 -3.33 -12.26
C ALA A 233 -9.09 -3.36 -12.23
N ARG A 234 -8.45 -4.49 -12.57
CA ARG A 234 -6.99 -4.58 -12.76
C ARG A 234 -6.51 -3.58 -13.80
N MET A 235 -7.19 -3.51 -14.96
CA MET A 235 -6.84 -2.56 -16.02
C MET A 235 -7.02 -1.10 -15.59
N ALA A 236 -8.05 -0.77 -14.80
CA ALA A 236 -8.26 0.58 -14.28
C ALA A 236 -7.17 1.01 -13.29
N GLY A 237 -6.77 0.10 -12.40
CA GLY A 237 -5.63 0.29 -11.50
C GLY A 237 -4.32 0.47 -12.29
N ALA A 238 -4.07 -0.41 -13.27
CA ALA A 238 -2.87 -0.39 -14.11
C ALA A 238 -2.71 0.94 -14.87
N ARG A 239 -3.79 1.44 -15.49
CA ARG A 239 -3.78 2.74 -16.20
C ARG A 239 -3.49 3.93 -15.28
N SER A 240 -3.75 3.77 -13.99
CA SER A 240 -3.56 4.81 -12.98
C SER A 240 -2.19 4.76 -12.30
N ALA A 241 -1.44 3.66 -12.47
CA ALA A 241 -0.18 3.41 -11.80
C ALA A 241 0.96 4.28 -12.36
N VAL A 242 1.81 4.80 -11.47
CA VAL A 242 2.96 5.63 -11.83
C VAL A 242 4.33 5.01 -11.50
N GLY A 243 4.36 3.86 -10.82
CA GLY A 243 5.57 3.09 -10.56
C GLY A 243 6.10 2.38 -11.80
N ASP A 244 7.40 2.07 -11.80
CA ASP A 244 8.06 1.35 -12.91
C ASP A 244 7.53 -0.09 -13.06
N VAL A 245 7.06 -0.68 -11.96
CA VAL A 245 6.50 -2.03 -11.88
C VAL A 245 5.08 -1.98 -11.29
N MET A 246 4.15 -2.71 -11.90
CA MET A 246 2.82 -2.93 -11.35
C MET A 246 2.79 -4.25 -10.59
N ILE A 247 2.26 -4.23 -9.36
CA ILE A 247 2.10 -5.44 -8.55
C ILE A 247 0.62 -5.59 -8.20
N PHE A 248 0.02 -6.70 -8.62
CA PHE A 248 -1.35 -7.02 -8.28
C PHE A 248 -1.39 -7.90 -7.04
N LEU A 249 -2.15 -7.49 -6.03
CA LEU A 249 -2.41 -8.26 -4.82
C LEU A 249 -3.93 -8.37 -4.63
N ASP A 250 -4.35 -9.50 -4.07
CA ASP A 250 -5.72 -9.63 -3.59
C ASP A 250 -5.88 -8.82 -2.29
N SER A 251 -7.11 -8.43 -1.98
CA SER A 251 -7.43 -7.55 -0.84
C SER A 251 -7.48 -8.27 0.51
N HIS A 252 -7.17 -9.57 0.52
CA HIS A 252 -7.15 -10.47 1.67
C HIS A 252 -5.80 -11.20 1.79
N CYS A 253 -4.70 -10.45 1.73
CA CYS A 253 -3.35 -10.99 1.79
C CYS A 253 -2.55 -10.40 2.94
N GLU A 254 -1.66 -11.20 3.53
CA GLU A 254 -0.64 -10.71 4.46
C GLU A 254 0.74 -11.04 3.90
N ALA A 255 1.50 -10.01 3.56
CA ALA A 255 2.82 -10.12 2.97
C ALA A 255 3.89 -10.34 4.05
N LEU A 256 4.78 -11.30 3.79
CA LEU A 256 5.97 -11.50 4.61
C LEU A 256 6.91 -10.31 4.52
N GLN A 257 7.73 -10.16 5.55
CA GLN A 257 8.83 -9.22 5.58
C GLN A 257 9.66 -9.30 4.29
N ASP A 258 9.90 -8.14 3.67
CA ASP A 258 10.85 -8.03 2.56
C ASP A 258 10.49 -8.85 1.30
N TRP A 259 9.19 -9.06 1.08
CA TRP A 259 8.67 -9.73 -0.11
C TRP A 259 8.93 -8.96 -1.42
N LEU A 260 9.01 -7.63 -1.35
CA LEU A 260 9.03 -6.75 -2.54
C LEU A 260 10.40 -6.73 -3.25
N ARG A 261 11.52 -6.61 -2.51
CA ARG A 261 12.86 -6.49 -3.10
C ARG A 261 13.27 -7.67 -4.00
N PRO A 262 13.04 -8.95 -3.62
CA PRO A 262 13.35 -10.08 -4.50
C PRO A 262 12.64 -10.01 -5.86
N LEU A 263 11.37 -9.58 -5.87
CA LEU A 263 10.57 -9.47 -7.09
C LEU A 263 11.10 -8.36 -7.99
N LEU A 264 11.34 -7.18 -7.43
CA LEU A 264 11.86 -6.03 -8.18
C LEU A 264 13.27 -6.28 -8.70
N HIS A 265 14.10 -7.01 -7.96
CA HIS A 265 15.43 -7.38 -8.40
C HIS A 265 15.39 -8.24 -9.67
N ARG A 266 14.51 -9.26 -9.71
CA ARG A 266 14.37 -10.10 -10.90
C ARG A 266 13.85 -9.35 -12.13
N ILE A 267 12.98 -8.36 -11.92
CA ILE A 267 12.48 -7.48 -13.00
C ILE A 267 13.57 -6.49 -13.44
N LYS A 268 14.44 -6.04 -12.53
CA LYS A 268 15.58 -5.18 -12.88
C LYS A 268 16.55 -5.89 -13.83
N GLU A 269 16.80 -7.18 -13.61
CA GLU A 269 17.69 -7.99 -14.46
C GLU A 269 17.17 -8.09 -15.91
N ASP A 270 15.87 -8.30 -16.09
CA ASP A 270 15.20 -8.22 -17.39
C ASP A 270 13.74 -7.78 -17.21
N LYS A 271 13.41 -6.66 -17.86
CA LYS A 271 12.08 -6.04 -17.83
C LYS A 271 10.99 -6.90 -18.48
N LYS A 272 11.35 -7.98 -19.17
CA LYS A 272 10.40 -8.95 -19.75
C LYS A 272 9.94 -10.01 -18.74
N HIS A 273 10.53 -10.08 -17.55
CA HIS A 273 10.09 -11.02 -16.53
C HIS A 273 8.75 -10.63 -15.92
N VAL A 274 7.86 -11.62 -15.84
CA VAL A 274 6.68 -11.61 -14.97
C VAL A 274 6.98 -12.56 -13.82
N VAL A 275 6.90 -12.07 -12.59
CA VAL A 275 7.27 -12.83 -11.39
C VAL A 275 6.09 -12.95 -10.44
N THR A 276 6.00 -14.09 -9.77
CA THR A 276 4.97 -14.37 -8.76
C THR A 276 5.66 -14.76 -7.46
N PRO A 277 5.25 -14.23 -6.31
CA PRO A 277 5.74 -14.69 -5.02
C PRO A 277 5.27 -16.12 -4.75
N LEU A 278 5.87 -16.77 -3.75
CA LEU A 278 5.24 -17.95 -3.15
C LEU A 278 3.96 -17.51 -2.44
N ILE A 279 2.88 -18.27 -2.65
CA ILE A 279 1.56 -17.99 -2.07
C ILE A 279 1.33 -19.01 -0.97
N ASP A 280 1.45 -18.52 0.27
CA ASP A 280 1.21 -19.29 1.49
C ASP A 280 -0.26 -19.18 1.92
N VAL A 281 -0.71 -20.07 2.82
CA VAL A 281 -2.12 -20.18 3.21
C VAL A 281 -2.38 -19.41 4.50
N LEU A 282 -3.47 -18.64 4.52
CA LEU A 282 -4.08 -18.12 5.74
C LEU A 282 -5.34 -18.95 6.04
N GLU A 283 -5.35 -19.65 7.16
CA GLU A 283 -6.48 -20.48 7.57
C GLU A 283 -7.72 -19.63 7.81
N LYS A 284 -8.83 -19.99 7.17
CA LYS A 284 -10.07 -19.20 7.23
C LYS A 284 -10.73 -19.14 8.62
N SER A 285 -10.45 -20.13 9.48
CA SER A 285 -11.14 -20.33 10.76
C SER A 285 -10.44 -19.64 11.93
N ASP A 286 -9.11 -19.74 11.98
CA ASP A 286 -8.26 -19.21 13.07
C ASP A 286 -7.21 -18.20 12.59
N LEU A 287 -7.16 -17.88 11.29
CA LEU A 287 -6.21 -16.95 10.66
C LEU A 287 -4.74 -17.29 10.93
N LEU A 288 -4.44 -18.58 11.15
CA LEU A 288 -3.09 -19.12 11.18
C LEU A 288 -2.42 -18.94 9.82
N TYR A 289 -1.21 -18.38 9.82
CA TYR A 289 -0.34 -18.35 8.66
C TYR A 289 0.42 -19.66 8.52
N GLN A 290 0.20 -20.39 7.44
CA GLN A 290 0.87 -21.64 7.13
C GLN A 290 1.77 -21.45 5.90
N SER A 291 3.08 -21.56 6.13
CA SER A 291 4.01 -21.59 5.01
C SER A 291 3.95 -22.95 4.30
N GLY A 292 3.75 -22.94 2.98
CA GLY A 292 3.59 -24.13 2.15
C GLY A 292 4.82 -25.07 2.14
N HIS A 293 5.92 -24.66 2.78
CA HIS A 293 7.15 -25.45 2.88
C HIS A 293 7.21 -26.46 4.03
N ILE A 294 6.25 -26.49 4.98
CA ILE A 294 6.41 -27.30 6.19
C ILE A 294 5.72 -28.68 6.10
N SER A 295 4.75 -28.91 5.20
CA SER A 295 4.13 -30.25 5.09
C SER A 295 3.27 -30.45 3.84
N GLN A 296 3.85 -30.56 2.64
CA GLN A 296 3.30 -31.31 1.49
C GLN A 296 4.18 -31.10 0.25
N PHE A 297 5.16 -31.97 0.04
CA PHE A 297 5.54 -32.29 -1.34
C PHE A 297 4.53 -33.34 -1.83
N GLU A 298 3.35 -32.89 -2.26
CA GLU A 298 2.63 -33.68 -3.26
C GLU A 298 3.37 -33.46 -4.58
N VAL A 299 4.16 -34.46 -4.95
CA VAL A 299 4.67 -34.58 -6.31
C VAL A 299 3.44 -34.67 -7.19
N ILE A 300 3.07 -33.58 -7.85
CA ILE A 300 2.25 -33.65 -9.05
C ILE A 300 3.12 -34.40 -10.06
N GLN A 301 2.99 -35.73 -10.07
CA GLN A 301 3.41 -36.52 -11.21
C GLN A 301 2.51 -36.07 -12.35
N ASP A 302 3.10 -35.35 -13.31
CA ASP A 302 2.54 -35.17 -14.63
C ASP A 302 2.27 -36.55 -15.26
N THR A 303 1.11 -37.13 -14.98
CA THR A 303 0.49 -38.06 -15.91
C THR A 303 -0.24 -37.24 -16.96
N LEU A 304 0.52 -36.56 -17.81
CA LEU A 304 0.08 -36.28 -19.17
C LEU A 304 0.06 -37.62 -19.91
N GLY A 305 -1.05 -38.33 -19.74
CA GLY A 305 -1.43 -39.41 -20.63
C GLY A 305 -1.62 -38.84 -22.02
N ALA A 306 -0.76 -39.28 -22.94
CA ALA A 306 -1.00 -39.16 -24.37
C ALA A 306 -2.26 -39.95 -24.75
N GLY A 307 -3.14 -39.35 -25.55
CA GLY A 307 -4.40 -39.91 -26.04
C GLY A 307 -5.59 -39.23 -25.35
N ASP A 308 -6.44 -38.45 -25.99
CA ASP A 308 -7.01 -38.68 -27.32
C ASP A 308 -7.26 -37.37 -28.08
N LEU A 309 -6.82 -37.38 -29.34
CA LEU A 309 -7.36 -36.56 -30.41
C LEU A 309 -8.70 -37.17 -30.83
N LEU A 310 -9.80 -36.43 -30.63
CA LEU A 310 -10.90 -36.17 -31.57
C LEU A 310 -11.87 -35.15 -30.98
#